data_AF-B5JSA3-F1
#
_entry.id   AF-B5JSA3-F1
#
_cell.length_a   1.000
_cell.length_b   1.000
_cell.length_c   1.000
_cell.angle_alpha   90.00
_cell.angle_beta   90.00
_cell.angle_gamma   90.00
#
_symmetry.space_group_name_H-M   'P 1'
#
loop_
_entity.id
_entity.type
_entity.pdbx_description
1 polymer ?
#
loop_
_entity_poly.entity_id
_entity_poly.type
_entity_poly.pdbx_seq_one_letter_code
_entity_poly.pdbx_strand_id
1 'polypeptide(L)'
;MSEKLSKKQENAQRLYEQLSKAIERHRHRKQDLELERQVKELAYFQANRLLKTYADLYRNESYRKAVLFFTDDMYGPKDYSKRDMDAKKVYPLMSRVLPAGMVGTLATVMELNTLTMKLDEEMVAQLNQLGGTDDITDASYVEAFRRCDNRAQRDYQLKLVVRVGKELERYVRMPYVSGALKLARKPAHLLGLEELQDVLERGYECYKAMGKADEFLFQIEDRESKIMDAIFSGQEKPFSIETVPLKA
;
A
#
# COMPACT_ATOMS: atom_id res chain seq x y z
N MET A 1 3.95 -32.87 -7.83
CA MET A 1 3.45 -31.98 -8.91
C MET A 1 2.06 -31.44 -8.59
N SER A 2 1.12 -32.28 -8.12
CA SER A 2 -0.25 -31.90 -7.72
C SER A 2 -0.34 -30.73 -6.72
N GLU A 3 0.44 -30.77 -5.63
CA GLU A 3 0.40 -29.74 -4.57
C GLU A 3 0.85 -28.34 -5.05
N LYS A 4 1.87 -28.26 -5.91
CA LYS A 4 2.33 -26.97 -6.49
C LYS A 4 1.31 -26.37 -7.47
N LEU A 5 0.62 -27.22 -8.23
CA LEU A 5 -0.48 -26.80 -9.11
C LEU A 5 -1.67 -26.28 -8.30
N SER A 6 -2.04 -27.00 -7.23
CA SER A 6 -3.07 -26.57 -6.27
C SER A 6 -2.72 -25.22 -5.62
N LYS A 7 -1.48 -25.03 -5.15
CA LYS A 7 -1.07 -23.74 -4.56
C LYS A 7 -1.11 -22.57 -5.54
N LYS A 8 -0.75 -22.80 -6.81
CA LYS A 8 -0.84 -21.77 -7.85
C LYS A 8 -2.28 -21.39 -8.13
N GLN A 9 -3.20 -22.36 -8.17
CA GLN A 9 -4.63 -22.12 -8.34
C GLN A 9 -5.22 -21.34 -7.16
N GLU A 10 -4.89 -21.71 -5.92
CA GLU A 10 -5.31 -20.96 -4.72
C GLU A 10 -4.84 -19.50 -4.76
N ASN A 11 -3.56 -19.27 -5.07
CA ASN A 11 -3.00 -17.92 -5.13
C ASN A 11 -3.64 -17.10 -6.26
N ALA A 12 -3.89 -17.71 -7.41
CA ALA A 12 -4.58 -17.06 -8.53
C ALA A 12 -6.01 -16.67 -8.15
N GLN A 13 -6.75 -17.58 -7.51
CA GLN A 13 -8.10 -17.32 -7.03
C GLN A 13 -8.12 -16.15 -6.02
N ARG A 14 -7.23 -16.17 -5.02
CA ARG A 14 -7.08 -15.06 -4.07
C ARG A 14 -6.78 -13.73 -4.77
N LEU A 15 -5.86 -13.72 -5.73
CA LEU A 15 -5.55 -12.52 -6.51
C LEU A 15 -6.78 -12.01 -7.27
N TYR A 16 -7.53 -12.91 -7.93
CA TYR A 16 -8.74 -12.56 -8.66
C TYR A 16 -9.77 -11.90 -7.74
N GLU A 17 -10.02 -12.50 -6.57
CA GLU A 17 -10.97 -11.99 -5.58
C GLU A 17 -10.59 -10.59 -5.09
N GLN A 18 -9.32 -10.37 -4.75
CA GLN A 18 -8.85 -9.06 -4.28
C GLN A 18 -8.93 -7.99 -5.37
N LEU A 19 -8.58 -8.33 -6.62
CA LEU A 19 -8.77 -7.42 -7.75
C LEU A 19 -10.25 -7.08 -7.97
N SER A 20 -11.15 -8.06 -7.84
CA SER A 20 -12.60 -7.80 -7.95
C SER A 20 -13.09 -6.85 -6.87
N LYS A 21 -12.69 -7.07 -5.61
CA LYS A 21 -13.03 -6.20 -4.47
C LYS A 21 -12.50 -4.78 -4.66
N ALA A 22 -11.27 -4.63 -5.15
CA ALA A 22 -10.69 -3.31 -5.42
C ALA A 22 -11.51 -2.55 -6.48
N ILE A 23 -11.84 -3.22 -7.59
CA ILE A 23 -12.65 -2.62 -8.67
C ILE A 23 -14.04 -2.23 -8.18
N GLU A 24 -14.67 -3.08 -7.37
CA GLU A 24 -16.00 -2.78 -6.81
C GLU A 24 -15.96 -1.54 -5.91
N ARG A 25 -14.95 -1.42 -5.04
CA ARG A 25 -14.76 -0.22 -4.20
C ARG A 25 -14.49 1.03 -5.02
N HIS A 26 -13.66 0.94 -6.06
CA HIS A 26 -13.44 2.06 -6.99
C HIS A 26 -14.74 2.48 -7.67
N ARG A 27 -15.58 1.51 -8.09
CA ARG A 27 -16.89 1.80 -8.67
C ARG A 27 -17.81 2.50 -7.67
N HIS A 28 -17.88 2.00 -6.43
CA HIS A 28 -18.67 2.60 -5.37
C HIS A 28 -18.26 4.06 -5.10
N ARG A 29 -16.95 4.31 -4.93
CA ARG A 29 -16.41 5.67 -4.76
C ARG A 29 -16.74 6.58 -5.94
N LYS A 30 -16.61 6.11 -7.19
CA LYS A 30 -16.94 6.91 -8.38
C LYS A 30 -18.44 7.20 -8.55
N GLN A 31 -19.31 6.47 -7.86
CA GLN A 31 -20.75 6.74 -7.83
C GLN A 31 -21.14 7.75 -6.75
N ASP A 32 -20.25 8.00 -5.78
CA ASP A 32 -20.42 8.96 -4.69
C ASP A 32 -19.26 9.97 -4.72
N LEU A 33 -19.46 11.06 -5.47
CA LEU A 33 -18.43 12.08 -5.67
C LEU A 33 -17.97 12.74 -4.36
N GLU A 34 -18.84 12.78 -3.35
CA GLU A 34 -18.48 13.33 -2.04
C GLU A 34 -17.57 12.36 -1.29
N LEU A 35 -17.91 11.06 -1.27
CA LEU A 35 -17.00 10.03 -0.73
C LEU A 35 -15.65 10.03 -1.45
N GLU A 36 -15.63 10.14 -2.78
CA GLU A 36 -14.37 10.19 -3.54
C GLU A 36 -13.50 11.38 -3.12
N ARG A 37 -14.11 12.56 -2.94
CA ARG A 37 -13.43 13.76 -2.45
C ARG A 37 -12.91 13.58 -1.02
N GLN A 38 -13.75 13.11 -0.11
CA GLN A 38 -13.41 12.93 1.30
C GLN A 38 -12.27 11.92 1.52
N VAL A 39 -12.26 10.83 0.75
CA VAL A 39 -11.16 9.86 0.78
C VAL A 39 -9.85 10.48 0.26
N LYS A 40 -9.89 11.36 -0.73
CA LYS A 40 -8.69 12.07 -1.22
C LYS A 40 -8.15 13.03 -0.15
N GLU A 41 -9.00 13.76 0.55
CA GLU A 41 -8.59 14.63 1.66
C GLU A 41 -7.96 13.83 2.81
N LEU A 42 -8.57 12.70 3.17
CA LEU A 42 -8.01 11.77 4.15
C LEU A 42 -6.62 11.25 3.71
N ALA A 43 -6.48 10.84 2.46
CA ALA A 43 -5.21 10.37 1.92
C ALA A 43 -4.13 11.47 1.95
N TYR A 44 -4.50 12.72 1.65
CA TYR A 44 -3.58 13.86 1.75
C TYR A 44 -3.11 14.09 3.19
N PHE A 45 -4.02 14.03 4.17
CA PHE A 45 -3.66 14.12 5.59
C PHE A 45 -2.71 12.97 6.00
N GLN A 46 -3.07 11.72 5.66
CA GLN A 46 -2.27 10.53 5.99
C GLN A 46 -0.86 10.60 5.38
N ALA A 47 -0.74 11.01 4.11
CA ALA A 47 0.54 11.17 3.42
C ALA A 47 1.42 12.23 4.09
N ASN A 48 0.85 13.38 4.48
CA ASN A 48 1.59 14.42 5.20
C ASN A 48 2.03 13.96 6.60
N ARG A 49 1.17 13.22 7.31
CA ARG A 49 1.53 12.61 8.59
C ARG A 49 2.69 11.62 8.42
N LEU A 50 2.63 10.75 7.40
CA LEU A 50 3.70 9.82 7.03
C LEU A 50 5.03 10.56 6.77
N LEU A 51 5.03 11.62 5.97
CA LEU A 51 6.23 12.41 5.68
C LEU A 51 6.86 13.00 6.95
N LYS A 52 6.06 13.42 7.93
CA LYS A 52 6.54 13.90 9.24
C LYS A 52 7.15 12.77 10.06
N THR A 53 6.45 11.63 10.18
CA THR A 53 6.89 10.45 10.95
C THR A 53 8.20 9.86 10.41
N TYR A 54 8.41 9.91 9.10
CA TYR A 54 9.55 9.29 8.41
C TYR A 54 10.55 10.32 7.85
N ALA A 55 10.58 11.54 8.40
CA ALA A 55 11.43 12.62 7.91
C ALA A 55 12.94 12.30 7.94
N ASP A 56 13.37 11.49 8.91
CA ASP A 56 14.74 10.98 9.00
C ASP A 56 15.05 9.92 7.94
N LEU A 57 14.12 8.99 7.65
CA LEU A 57 14.26 8.05 6.53
C LEU A 57 14.32 8.80 5.20
N TYR A 58 13.53 9.86 5.04
CA TYR A 58 13.55 10.70 3.84
C TYR A 58 14.91 11.38 3.61
N ARG A 59 15.59 11.79 4.69
CA ARG A 59 16.93 12.42 4.64
C ARG A 59 18.03 11.40 4.34
N ASN A 60 17.80 10.11 4.58
CA ASN A 60 18.74 9.05 4.22
C ASN A 60 18.67 8.79 2.71
N GLU A 61 19.80 8.92 2.00
CA GLU A 61 19.86 8.76 0.55
C GLU A 61 19.36 7.38 0.07
N SER A 62 19.63 6.33 0.84
CA SER A 62 19.22 4.95 0.53
C SER A 62 17.72 4.75 0.65
N TYR A 63 17.04 5.48 1.55
CA TYR A 63 15.60 5.31 1.82
C TYR A 63 14.73 6.38 1.20
N ARG A 64 15.30 7.51 0.74
CA ARG A 64 14.54 8.62 0.16
C ARG A 64 13.59 8.20 -0.95
N LYS A 65 14.05 7.36 -1.88
CA LYS A 65 13.23 6.84 -2.98
C LYS A 65 12.09 5.93 -2.48
N ALA A 66 12.33 5.18 -1.41
CA ALA A 66 11.30 4.35 -0.80
C ALA A 66 10.23 5.22 -0.13
N VAL A 67 10.63 6.20 0.68
CA VAL A 67 9.67 7.12 1.31
C VAL A 67 8.79 7.80 0.27
N LEU A 68 9.38 8.35 -0.80
CA LEU A 68 8.63 9.00 -1.88
C LEU A 68 7.69 8.03 -2.62
N PHE A 69 8.15 6.81 -2.93
CA PHE A 69 7.28 5.80 -3.56
C PHE A 69 6.08 5.44 -2.67
N PHE A 70 6.28 5.32 -1.36
CA PHE A 70 5.18 5.05 -0.43
C PHE A 70 4.19 6.22 -0.36
N THR A 71 4.67 7.47 -0.31
CA THR A 71 3.81 8.64 -0.15
C THR A 71 3.13 9.08 -1.44
N ASP A 72 3.71 8.80 -2.60
CA ASP A 72 3.23 9.33 -3.88
C ASP A 72 2.54 8.23 -4.71
N ASP A 73 3.08 7.01 -4.70
CA ASP A 73 2.65 5.91 -5.57
C ASP A 73 1.79 4.84 -4.88
N MET A 74 1.81 4.75 -3.55
CA MET A 74 1.02 3.75 -2.80
C MET A 74 -0.08 4.34 -1.92
N TYR A 75 0.24 5.37 -1.14
CA TYR A 75 -0.66 5.97 -0.14
C TYR A 75 -0.95 7.45 -0.43
N GLY A 76 -0.55 7.94 -1.61
CA GLY A 76 -0.80 9.31 -2.03
C GLY A 76 -2.24 9.54 -2.48
N PRO A 77 -2.67 10.80 -2.62
CA PRO A 77 -4.01 11.16 -3.08
C PRO A 77 -4.18 10.99 -4.60
N LYS A 78 -3.72 9.86 -5.17
CA LYS A 78 -3.85 9.54 -6.60
C LYS A 78 -5.05 8.61 -6.84
N ASP A 79 -5.71 8.75 -8.00
CA ASP A 79 -6.67 7.73 -8.46
C ASP A 79 -5.93 6.47 -8.94
N TYR A 80 -5.98 5.41 -8.15
CA TYR A 80 -5.39 4.11 -8.47
C TYR A 80 -6.31 3.17 -9.25
N SER A 81 -7.53 3.60 -9.61
CA SER A 81 -8.51 2.73 -10.27
C SER A 81 -8.03 2.22 -11.63
N LYS A 82 -7.34 3.05 -12.42
CA LYS A 82 -6.80 2.64 -13.73
C LYS A 82 -5.77 1.52 -13.57
N ARG A 83 -4.82 1.68 -12.64
CA ARG A 83 -3.82 0.66 -12.30
C ARG A 83 -4.47 -0.68 -11.90
N ASP A 84 -5.47 -0.64 -11.02
CA ASP A 84 -6.12 -1.85 -10.52
C ASP A 84 -6.99 -2.52 -11.59
N MET A 85 -7.65 -1.75 -12.46
CA MET A 85 -8.35 -2.27 -13.65
C MET A 85 -7.39 -2.91 -14.65
N ASP A 86 -6.22 -2.29 -14.88
CA ASP A 86 -5.19 -2.82 -15.76
C ASP A 86 -4.63 -4.15 -15.21
N ALA A 87 -4.39 -4.22 -13.90
CA ALA A 87 -3.98 -5.45 -13.23
C ALA A 87 -5.04 -6.56 -13.40
N LYS A 88 -6.34 -6.23 -13.33
CA LYS A 88 -7.42 -7.18 -13.62
C LYS A 88 -7.45 -7.62 -15.08
N LYS A 89 -7.22 -6.71 -16.03
CA LYS A 89 -7.17 -7.01 -17.47
C LYS A 89 -6.05 -8.01 -17.79
N VAL A 90 -4.88 -7.86 -17.17
CA VAL A 90 -3.74 -8.77 -17.41
C VAL A 90 -3.68 -9.97 -16.46
N TYR A 91 -4.60 -10.09 -15.49
CA TYR A 91 -4.67 -11.20 -14.55
C TYR A 91 -4.58 -12.59 -15.21
N PRO A 92 -5.31 -12.91 -16.31
CA PRO A 92 -5.22 -14.23 -16.93
C PRO A 92 -3.81 -14.58 -17.39
N LEU A 93 -3.09 -13.59 -17.93
CA LEU A 93 -1.71 -13.74 -18.36
C LEU A 93 -0.77 -13.90 -17.16
N MET A 94 -0.90 -13.05 -16.15
CA MET A 94 -0.08 -13.09 -14.94
C MET A 94 -0.22 -14.45 -14.23
N SER A 95 -1.44 -14.93 -14.03
CA SER A 95 -1.71 -16.21 -13.37
C SER A 95 -1.20 -17.40 -14.16
N ARG A 96 -1.11 -17.30 -15.49
CA ARG A 96 -0.54 -18.36 -16.33
C ARG A 96 0.98 -18.36 -16.30
N VAL A 97 1.59 -17.20 -16.53
CA VAL A 97 3.04 -17.07 -16.77
C VAL A 97 3.86 -17.00 -15.49
N LEU A 98 3.37 -16.31 -14.45
CA LEU A 98 4.16 -16.09 -13.23
C LEU A 98 4.28 -17.38 -12.39
N PRO A 99 5.40 -17.53 -11.65
CA PRO A 99 5.53 -18.56 -10.62
C PRO A 99 4.47 -18.41 -9.53
N ALA A 100 4.08 -19.53 -8.90
CA ALA A 100 3.06 -19.55 -7.85
C ALA A 100 3.34 -18.56 -6.71
N GLY A 101 4.61 -18.39 -6.33
CA GLY A 101 5.04 -17.44 -5.31
C GLY A 101 4.76 -15.99 -5.69
N MET A 102 5.07 -15.58 -6.93
CA MET A 102 4.83 -14.21 -7.40
C MET A 102 3.34 -13.90 -7.46
N VAL A 103 2.51 -14.86 -7.92
CA VAL A 103 1.05 -14.70 -7.88
C VAL A 103 0.55 -14.53 -6.44
N GLY A 104 1.11 -15.30 -5.49
CA GLY A 104 0.78 -15.17 -4.07
C GLY A 104 1.17 -13.81 -3.47
N THR A 105 2.32 -13.27 -3.87
CA THR A 105 2.75 -11.93 -3.47
C THR A 105 1.85 -10.85 -4.05
N LEU A 106 1.48 -10.94 -5.33
CA LEU A 106 0.50 -10.02 -5.93
C LEU A 106 -0.86 -10.10 -5.23
N ALA A 107 -1.30 -11.31 -4.85
CA ALA A 107 -2.53 -11.47 -4.07
C ALA A 107 -2.45 -10.75 -2.72
N THR A 108 -1.30 -10.82 -2.05
CA THR A 108 -1.04 -10.16 -0.76
C THR A 108 -0.97 -8.63 -0.92
N VAL A 109 -0.36 -8.12 -1.99
CA VAL A 109 -0.38 -6.69 -2.34
C VAL A 109 -1.81 -6.20 -2.54
N MET A 110 -2.61 -6.95 -3.30
CA MET A 110 -4.00 -6.55 -3.55
C MET A 110 -4.87 -6.69 -2.30
N GLU A 111 -4.57 -7.62 -1.41
CA GLU A 111 -5.22 -7.73 -0.09
C GLU A 111 -4.91 -6.53 0.81
N LEU A 112 -3.66 -6.07 0.83
CA LEU A 112 -3.28 -4.83 1.51
C LEU A 112 -4.02 -3.62 0.92
N ASN A 113 -4.13 -3.54 -0.40
CA ASN A 113 -4.82 -2.45 -1.10
C ASN A 113 -6.31 -2.41 -0.73
N THR A 114 -7.02 -3.55 -0.83
CA THR A 114 -8.46 -3.61 -0.53
C THR A 114 -8.76 -3.36 0.94
N LEU A 115 -7.89 -3.82 1.85
CA LEU A 115 -8.01 -3.53 3.27
C LEU A 115 -7.80 -2.05 3.55
N THR A 116 -6.78 -1.42 2.95
CA THR A 116 -6.55 0.03 3.06
C THR A 116 -7.78 0.81 2.62
N MET A 117 -8.32 0.50 1.44
CA MET A 117 -9.53 1.17 0.93
C MET A 117 -10.73 1.06 1.87
N LYS A 118 -10.93 -0.13 2.46
CA LYS A 118 -12.00 -0.36 3.44
C LYS A 118 -11.81 0.53 4.68
N LEU A 119 -10.59 0.53 5.22
CA LEU A 119 -10.27 1.27 6.44
C LEU A 119 -10.33 2.79 6.24
N ASP A 120 -10.03 3.28 5.04
CA ASP A 120 -10.17 4.70 4.70
C ASP A 120 -11.65 5.12 4.62
N GLU A 121 -12.51 4.28 4.07
CA GLU A 121 -13.97 4.52 4.06
C GLU A 121 -14.54 4.52 5.49
N GLU A 122 -14.09 3.59 6.34
CA GLU A 122 -14.46 3.57 7.77
C GLU A 122 -13.99 4.85 8.49
N MET A 123 -12.79 5.35 8.18
CA MET A 123 -12.27 6.61 8.73
C MET A 123 -13.08 7.82 8.27
N VAL A 124 -13.38 7.92 6.98
CA VAL A 124 -14.21 9.01 6.43
C VAL A 124 -15.58 9.03 7.08
N ALA A 125 -16.21 7.87 7.25
CA ALA A 125 -17.50 7.78 7.94
C ALA A 125 -17.44 8.35 9.36
N GLN A 126 -16.38 8.06 10.12
CA GLN A 126 -16.20 8.61 11.48
C GLN A 126 -15.83 10.10 11.47
N LEU A 127 -15.01 10.56 10.54
CA LEU A 127 -14.69 11.98 10.38
C LEU A 127 -15.93 12.81 10.05
N ASN A 128 -16.84 12.28 9.24
CA ASN A 128 -18.12 12.93 8.94
C ASN A 128 -18.99 13.12 10.21
N GLN A 129 -18.91 12.20 11.18
CA GLN A 129 -19.56 12.37 12.49
C GLN A 129 -18.86 13.40 13.39
N LEU A 130 -17.64 13.80 13.05
CA LEU A 130 -16.80 14.74 13.79
C LEU A 130 -16.68 16.12 13.13
N GLY A 131 -17.42 16.36 12.04
CA GLY A 131 -17.44 17.66 11.34
C GLY A 131 -16.93 17.63 9.90
N GLY A 132 -16.58 16.46 9.35
CA GLY A 132 -16.18 16.29 7.95
C GLY A 132 -14.68 16.14 7.72
N THR A 133 -14.25 16.21 6.47
CA THR A 133 -12.85 16.00 6.05
C THR A 133 -12.16 17.26 5.50
N ASP A 134 -12.81 18.43 5.55
CA ASP A 134 -12.27 19.66 4.94
C ASP A 134 -11.09 20.24 5.73
N ASP A 135 -11.03 19.96 7.05
CA ASP A 135 -9.93 20.38 7.94
C ASP A 135 -9.60 19.26 8.93
N ILE A 136 -8.99 18.19 8.43
CA ILE A 136 -8.56 17.07 9.27
C ILE A 136 -7.38 17.53 10.14
N THR A 137 -7.59 17.51 11.45
CA THR A 137 -6.56 17.78 12.46
C THR A 137 -6.05 16.47 13.04
N ASP A 138 -4.89 16.50 13.71
CA ASP A 138 -4.40 15.35 14.47
C ASP A 138 -5.45 14.88 15.49
N ALA A 139 -6.16 15.81 16.15
CA ALA A 139 -7.19 15.48 17.14
C ALA A 139 -8.40 14.78 16.51
N SER A 140 -8.95 15.32 15.40
CA SER A 140 -10.11 14.71 14.74
C SER A 140 -9.76 13.39 14.07
N TYR A 141 -8.56 13.26 13.51
CA TYR A 141 -8.06 11.99 12.98
C TYR A 141 -7.93 10.92 14.06
N VAL A 142 -7.27 11.22 15.18
CA VAL A 142 -7.05 10.27 16.27
C VAL A 142 -8.38 9.85 16.91
N GLU A 143 -9.32 10.78 17.07
CA GLU A 143 -10.67 10.48 17.55
C GLU A 143 -11.43 9.57 16.58
N ALA A 144 -11.43 9.90 15.27
CA ALA A 144 -12.05 9.05 14.25
C ALA A 144 -11.44 7.63 14.24
N PHE A 145 -10.11 7.55 14.34
CA PHE A 145 -9.37 6.30 14.35
C PHE A 145 -9.76 5.41 15.55
N ARG A 146 -9.92 6.00 16.74
CA ARG A 146 -10.43 5.28 17.92
C ARG A 146 -11.87 4.83 17.72
N ARG A 147 -12.74 5.70 17.17
CA ARG A 147 -14.15 5.38 16.92
C ARG A 147 -14.39 4.28 15.90
N CYS A 148 -13.45 4.05 14.97
CA CYS A 148 -13.54 2.92 14.06
C CYS A 148 -13.48 1.56 14.78
N ASP A 149 -12.90 1.49 15.98
CA ASP A 149 -12.78 0.28 16.81
C ASP A 149 -12.28 -0.96 16.04
N ASN A 150 -11.33 -0.74 15.13
CA ASN A 150 -10.87 -1.75 14.16
C ASN A 150 -9.40 -2.16 14.37
N ARG A 151 -8.93 -2.14 15.63
CA ARG A 151 -7.53 -2.43 16.01
C ARG A 151 -6.98 -3.69 15.34
N ALA A 152 -7.71 -4.80 15.41
CA ALA A 152 -7.26 -6.08 14.83
C ALA A 152 -7.03 -5.99 13.31
N GLN A 153 -7.83 -5.19 12.59
CA GLN A 153 -7.65 -4.97 11.15
C GLN A 153 -6.43 -4.08 10.87
N ARG A 154 -6.16 -3.09 11.73
CA ARG A 154 -4.97 -2.23 11.65
C ARG A 154 -3.68 -3.00 11.92
N ASP A 155 -3.66 -3.84 12.94
CA ASP A 155 -2.53 -4.75 13.21
C ASP A 155 -2.30 -5.69 12.02
N TYR A 156 -3.38 -6.20 11.41
CA TYR A 156 -3.28 -7.03 10.21
C TYR A 156 -2.76 -6.26 8.99
N GLN A 157 -3.22 -5.02 8.79
CA GLN A 157 -2.73 -4.13 7.75
C GLN A 157 -1.22 -3.91 7.87
N LEU A 158 -0.72 -3.63 9.08
CA LEU A 158 0.71 -3.45 9.32
C LEU A 158 1.52 -4.72 9.02
N LYS A 159 1.01 -5.90 9.44
CA LYS A 159 1.62 -7.19 9.09
C LYS A 159 1.69 -7.41 7.58
N LEU A 160 0.65 -7.02 6.84
CA LEU A 160 0.65 -7.10 5.38
C LEU A 160 1.69 -6.16 4.76
N VAL A 161 1.85 -4.93 5.26
CA VAL A 161 2.90 -3.99 4.81
C VAL A 161 4.28 -4.62 4.93
N VAL A 162 4.63 -5.14 6.11
CA VAL A 162 5.93 -5.78 6.36
C VAL A 162 6.12 -7.02 5.48
N ARG A 163 5.07 -7.84 5.34
CA ARG A 163 5.11 -9.05 4.50
C ARG A 163 5.34 -8.72 3.03
N VAL A 164 4.58 -7.78 2.48
CA VAL A 164 4.73 -7.31 1.09
C VAL A 164 6.16 -6.80 0.88
N GLY A 165 6.68 -6.02 1.81
CA GLY A 165 8.06 -5.54 1.77
C GLY A 165 9.09 -6.65 1.60
N LYS A 166 9.04 -7.64 2.48
CA LYS A 166 9.94 -8.80 2.48
C LYS A 166 9.77 -9.68 1.24
N GLU A 167 8.55 -9.85 0.75
CA GLU A 167 8.28 -10.66 -0.43
C GLU A 167 8.78 -9.98 -1.72
N LEU A 168 8.58 -8.67 -1.87
CA LEU A 168 9.02 -7.91 -3.05
C LEU A 168 10.55 -7.84 -3.15
N GLU A 169 11.27 -7.68 -2.03
CA GLU A 169 12.74 -7.69 -2.00
C GLU A 169 13.33 -8.92 -2.70
N ARG A 170 12.71 -10.10 -2.52
CA ARG A 170 13.18 -11.36 -3.14
C ARG A 170 13.12 -11.32 -4.66
N TYR A 171 12.08 -10.71 -5.23
CA TYR A 171 11.88 -10.67 -6.67
C TYR A 171 12.66 -9.54 -7.33
N VAL A 172 12.82 -8.40 -6.66
CA VAL A 172 13.63 -7.29 -7.20
C VAL A 172 15.11 -7.66 -7.33
N ARG A 173 15.59 -8.60 -6.51
CA ARG A 173 16.96 -9.15 -6.61
C ARG A 173 17.19 -10.12 -7.77
N MET A 174 16.14 -10.53 -8.48
CA MET A 174 16.29 -11.45 -9.60
C MET A 174 16.82 -10.70 -10.84
N PRO A 175 17.97 -11.10 -11.41
CA PRO A 175 18.66 -10.32 -12.45
C PRO A 175 17.84 -10.13 -13.74
N TYR A 176 16.90 -11.03 -14.03
CA TYR A 176 16.05 -10.96 -15.22
C TYR A 176 14.82 -10.06 -15.06
N VAL A 177 14.42 -9.68 -13.84
CA VAL A 177 13.19 -8.91 -13.62
C VAL A 177 13.29 -7.51 -14.22
N SER A 178 14.43 -6.82 -14.06
CA SER A 178 14.65 -5.52 -14.70
C SER A 178 14.54 -5.60 -16.22
N GLY A 179 15.13 -6.63 -16.83
CA GLY A 179 15.06 -6.84 -18.28
C GLY A 179 13.64 -7.12 -18.74
N ALA A 180 12.91 -7.97 -18.04
CA ALA A 180 11.52 -8.29 -18.35
C ALA A 180 10.60 -7.06 -18.27
N LEU A 181 10.75 -6.23 -17.21
CA LEU A 181 9.99 -4.97 -17.08
C LEU A 181 10.28 -4.04 -18.25
N LYS A 182 11.55 -3.79 -18.58
CA LYS A 182 11.94 -2.91 -19.69
C LYS A 182 11.42 -3.39 -21.04
N LEU A 183 11.46 -4.71 -21.29
CA LEU A 183 10.93 -5.30 -22.52
C LEU A 183 9.40 -5.20 -22.60
N ALA A 184 8.71 -5.31 -21.46
CA ALA A 184 7.26 -5.18 -21.37
C ALA A 184 6.77 -3.73 -21.54
N ARG A 185 7.63 -2.72 -21.38
CA ARG A 185 7.24 -1.31 -21.39
C ARG A 185 6.46 -0.87 -22.62
N LYS A 186 7.07 -1.01 -23.80
CA LYS A 186 6.44 -0.61 -25.08
C LYS A 186 5.12 -1.34 -25.34
N PRO A 187 5.03 -2.69 -25.25
CA PRO A 187 3.76 -3.36 -25.46
C PRO A 187 2.71 -3.00 -24.39
N ALA A 188 3.10 -2.79 -23.13
CA ALA A 188 2.19 -2.37 -22.09
C ALA A 188 1.56 -1.00 -22.40
N HIS A 189 2.38 -0.01 -22.77
CA HIS A 189 1.91 1.33 -23.15
C HIS A 189 1.00 1.28 -24.39
N LEU A 190 1.35 0.49 -25.41
CA LEU A 190 0.50 0.31 -26.60
C LEU A 190 -0.85 -0.35 -26.27
N LEU A 191 -0.92 -1.17 -25.23
CA LEU A 191 -2.15 -1.84 -24.79
C LEU A 191 -2.95 -1.05 -23.75
N GLY A 192 -2.53 0.19 -23.46
CA GLY A 192 -3.15 1.07 -22.48
C GLY A 192 -2.94 0.63 -21.04
N LEU A 193 -1.78 0.04 -20.72
CA LEU A 193 -1.39 -0.47 -19.39
C LEU A 193 -0.24 0.34 -18.76
N GLU A 194 -0.03 1.57 -19.21
CA GLU A 194 1.06 2.47 -18.79
C GLU A 194 1.08 2.71 -17.29
N GLU A 195 -0.08 2.94 -16.65
CA GLU A 195 -0.16 3.17 -15.21
C GLU A 195 0.33 1.97 -14.39
N LEU A 196 -0.05 0.75 -14.79
CA LEU A 196 0.45 -0.47 -14.14
C LEU A 196 1.95 -0.65 -14.38
N GLN A 197 2.39 -0.52 -15.62
CA GLN A 197 3.78 -0.72 -16.01
C GLN A 197 4.71 0.26 -15.29
N ASP A 198 4.37 1.54 -15.27
CA ASP A 198 5.23 2.59 -14.73
C ASP A 198 5.31 2.48 -13.19
N VAL A 199 4.24 2.08 -12.52
CA VAL A 199 4.25 1.79 -11.06
C VAL A 199 5.16 0.60 -10.76
N LEU A 200 5.10 -0.47 -11.56
CA LEU A 200 5.98 -1.65 -11.38
C LEU A 200 7.46 -1.28 -11.55
N GLU A 201 7.77 -0.45 -12.55
CA GLU A 201 9.14 0.02 -12.78
C GLU A 201 9.65 0.93 -11.65
N ARG A 202 8.84 1.90 -11.20
CA ARG A 202 9.20 2.77 -10.06
C ARG A 202 9.40 1.96 -8.78
N GLY A 203 8.50 1.02 -8.50
CA GLY A 203 8.63 0.11 -7.36
C GLY A 203 9.92 -0.72 -7.43
N TYR A 204 10.24 -1.27 -8.60
CA TYR A 204 11.49 -2.02 -8.80
C TYR A 204 12.74 -1.17 -8.53
N GLU A 205 12.82 0.03 -9.12
CA GLU A 205 13.97 0.92 -8.93
C GLU A 205 14.10 1.42 -7.48
N CYS A 206 12.98 1.58 -6.77
CA CYS A 206 12.94 1.88 -5.35
C CYS A 206 13.62 0.78 -4.50
N TYR A 207 13.16 -0.47 -4.61
CA TYR A 207 13.76 -1.58 -3.87
C TYR A 207 15.23 -1.81 -4.25
N LYS A 208 15.58 -1.61 -5.52
CA LYS A 208 16.97 -1.72 -5.99
C LYS A 208 17.87 -0.67 -5.34
N ALA A 209 17.40 0.57 -5.20
CA ALA A 209 18.15 1.65 -4.55
C ALA A 209 18.29 1.43 -3.03
N MET A 210 17.24 0.91 -2.39
CA MET A 210 17.20 0.66 -0.95
C MET A 210 18.09 -0.51 -0.49
N GLY A 211 18.32 -1.51 -1.35
CA GLY A 211 19.15 -2.66 -1.00
C GLY A 211 18.43 -3.68 -0.10
N LYS A 212 18.79 -3.76 1.19
CA LYS A 212 18.12 -4.64 2.16
C LYS A 212 16.95 -3.90 2.78
N ALA A 213 15.75 -4.47 2.65
CA ALA A 213 14.53 -3.84 3.15
C ALA A 213 14.33 -4.04 4.66
N ASP A 214 15.06 -4.97 5.28
CA ASP A 214 14.85 -5.38 6.68
C ASP A 214 14.82 -4.20 7.66
N GLU A 215 15.79 -3.31 7.56
CA GLU A 215 15.89 -2.15 8.45
C GLU A 215 14.78 -1.12 8.17
N PHE A 216 14.51 -0.82 6.90
CA PHE A 216 13.44 0.09 6.52
C PHE A 216 12.07 -0.42 7.00
N LEU A 217 11.80 -1.72 6.81
CA LEU A 217 10.56 -2.36 7.26
C LEU A 217 10.46 -2.44 8.78
N PHE A 218 11.57 -2.66 9.48
CA PHE A 218 11.62 -2.59 10.94
C PHE A 218 11.25 -1.19 11.43
N GLN A 219 11.77 -0.13 10.79
CA GLN A 219 11.45 1.25 11.15
C GLN A 219 9.96 1.55 10.95
N ILE A 220 9.33 1.03 9.90
CA ILE A 220 7.87 1.16 9.70
C ILE A 220 7.10 0.39 10.78
N GLU A 221 7.46 -0.88 11.00
CA GLU A 221 6.77 -1.76 11.95
C GLU A 221 6.82 -1.21 13.39
N ASP A 222 8.01 -0.79 13.85
CA ASP A 222 8.21 -0.22 15.19
C ASP A 222 7.40 1.07 15.37
N ARG A 223 7.51 2.00 14.41
CA ARG A 223 6.87 3.32 14.52
C ARG A 223 5.36 3.26 14.44
N GLU A 224 4.80 2.55 13.46
CA GLU A 224 3.34 2.45 13.34
C GLU A 224 2.72 1.66 14.49
N SER A 225 3.42 0.65 15.04
CA SER A 225 2.96 -0.07 16.23
C SER A 225 2.87 0.88 17.44
N LYS A 226 3.93 1.65 17.70
CA LYS A 226 3.95 2.65 18.79
C LYS A 226 2.88 3.73 18.62
N ILE A 227 2.71 4.26 17.41
CA ILE A 227 1.68 5.26 17.11
C ILE A 227 0.30 4.66 17.37
N MET A 228 0.02 3.45 16.86
CA MET A 228 -1.26 2.79 17.05
C MET A 228 -1.55 2.52 18.54
N ASP A 229 -0.55 2.06 19.30
CA ASP A 229 -0.68 1.89 20.75
C ASP A 229 -0.95 3.22 21.46
N ALA A 230 -0.27 4.29 21.07
CA ALA A 230 -0.49 5.62 21.63
C ALA A 230 -1.89 6.17 21.31
N ILE A 231 -2.40 5.94 20.08
CA ILE A 231 -3.77 6.32 19.68
C ILE A 231 -4.79 5.59 20.56
N PHE A 232 -4.71 4.26 20.66
CA PHE A 232 -5.71 3.45 21.38
C PHE A 232 -5.61 3.61 22.91
N SER A 233 -4.44 3.95 23.45
CA SER A 233 -4.28 4.27 24.88
C SER A 233 -4.68 5.70 25.24
N GLY A 234 -5.08 6.53 24.26
CA GLY A 234 -5.57 7.89 24.50
C GLY A 234 -4.47 8.89 24.85
N GLN A 235 -3.24 8.69 24.38
CA GLN A 235 -2.17 9.67 24.58
C GLN A 235 -2.48 10.98 23.83
N GLU A 236 -2.08 12.11 24.42
CA GLU A 236 -2.35 13.45 23.87
C GLU A 236 -1.62 13.70 22.54
N LYS A 237 -0.39 13.18 22.38
CA LYS A 237 0.46 13.39 21.21
C LYS A 237 0.90 12.05 20.60
N PRO A 238 -0.02 11.27 20.00
CA PRO A 238 0.26 9.89 19.61
C PRO A 238 1.27 9.76 18.46
N PHE A 239 1.51 10.83 17.71
CA PHE A 239 2.52 10.87 16.63
C PHE A 239 3.92 11.26 17.12
N SER A 240 4.07 11.68 18.38
CA SER A 240 5.37 12.04 18.98
C SER A 240 6.05 10.79 19.54
N ILE A 241 6.61 9.98 18.66
CA ILE A 241 7.31 8.75 19.02
C ILE A 241 8.82 8.94 19.11
N GLU A 242 9.46 8.20 20.00
CA GLU A 242 10.91 8.04 19.99
C GLU A 242 11.32 7.15 18.81
N THR A 243 12.16 7.69 17.92
CA THR A 243 12.65 6.99 16.74
C THR A 243 13.92 6.20 17.07
N VAL A 244 13.97 4.94 16.65
CA VAL A 244 15.20 4.14 16.71
C VAL A 244 16.16 4.64 15.64
N PRO A 245 17.41 5.01 15.97
CA PRO A 245 18.39 5.46 14.98
C PRO A 245 18.63 4.40 13.90
N LEU A 246 18.90 4.87 12.68
CA LEU A 246 19.36 4.00 11.60
C LEU A 246 20.74 3.42 11.94
N LYS A 247 20.95 2.15 11.63
CA LYS A 247 22.24 1.48 11.65
C LYS A 247 23.14 2.17 10.62
N ALA A 248 24.36 2.45 11.04
CA ALA A 248 25.41 3.04 10.20
C ALA A 248 25.88 2.06 9.11
#